data_AF-A0A538EPF3-F1
#
_entry.id   AF-A0A538EPF3-F1
#
_cell.length_a   1.000
_cell.length_b   1.000
_cell.length_c   1.000
_cell.angle_alpha   90.00
_cell.angle_beta   90.00
_cell.angle_gamma   90.00
#
_symmetry.space_group_name_H-M   'P 1'
#
loop_
_entity.id
_entity.type
_entity.pdbx_description
1 polymer ?
#
loop_
_entity_poly.entity_id
_entity_poly.type
_entity_poly.pdbx_seq_one_letter_code
_entity_poly.pdbx_strand_id
1 'polypeptide(L)'
;MARLALLLIAALVAAGSAGATIPPQRDPIRTLSIADATTHETNFDTVAVLDVTLSGPSGDPVTVNWATADGTADATDYVPDSGTLTFRPGQIAVMIKGDALDEPDETVFVQLSDANYATIDRGRATLTIVDDDPVPLRLLDASVDVRWSVHRKYTKVTRFVIHRPGGTAVAVRCRGGGCPLRVGAKLRPGALVDVRIEANGQPLIGRVYQYRIRAGKQPRLTALCLPPGALSPRAC
;
A
#
# COMPACT_ATOMS: atom_id res chain seq x y z
N MET A 1 56.94 -94.05 28.92
CA MET A 1 57.33 -93.57 30.27
C MET A 1 56.54 -92.30 30.58
N ALA A 2 55.85 -92.29 31.74
CA ALA A 2 55.26 -91.17 32.51
C ALA A 2 54.34 -90.15 31.77
N ARG A 3 53.01 -90.16 32.03
CA ARG A 3 52.24 -89.38 33.04
C ARG A 3 52.09 -87.90 32.64
N LEU A 4 50.91 -87.26 32.59
CA LEU A 4 49.92 -87.06 33.66
C LEU A 4 48.64 -86.39 33.10
N ALA A 5 47.49 -86.67 33.72
CA ALA A 5 46.14 -86.19 33.38
C ALA A 5 45.86 -84.73 33.81
N LEU A 6 44.75 -84.10 33.31
CA LEU A 6 43.61 -83.59 34.10
C LEU A 6 42.58 -82.76 33.27
N LEU A 7 41.29 -83.14 33.39
CA LEU A 7 39.98 -82.41 33.45
C LEU A 7 39.93 -80.87 33.17
N LEU A 8 38.86 -80.17 32.77
CA LEU A 8 37.42 -80.37 32.45
C LEU A 8 36.88 -78.95 32.04
N ILE A 9 35.63 -78.84 31.55
CA ILE A 9 34.68 -77.69 31.63
C ILE A 9 34.45 -76.85 30.36
N ALA A 10 33.18 -76.89 29.93
CA ALA A 10 32.51 -75.99 28.98
C ALA A 10 32.10 -74.66 29.64
N ALA A 11 32.09 -73.56 28.88
CA ALA A 11 31.14 -72.45 29.09
C ALA A 11 31.04 -71.57 27.84
N LEU A 12 29.85 -71.58 27.25
CA LEU A 12 29.34 -70.59 26.31
C LEU A 12 29.26 -69.23 27.02
N VAL A 13 29.86 -68.18 26.45
CA VAL A 13 29.51 -66.79 26.79
C VAL A 13 29.17 -66.06 25.50
N ALA A 14 27.86 -65.94 25.27
CA ALA A 14 27.30 -64.92 24.40
C ALA A 14 27.53 -63.57 25.09
N ALA A 15 28.29 -62.68 24.44
CA ALA A 15 28.26 -61.27 24.80
C ALA A 15 26.93 -60.70 24.29
N GLY A 16 25.91 -60.73 25.14
CA GLY A 16 24.69 -59.97 24.95
C GLY A 16 25.04 -58.48 24.90
N SER A 17 24.67 -57.81 23.81
CA SER A 17 24.61 -56.36 23.78
C SER A 17 23.62 -55.93 24.86
N ALA A 18 24.13 -55.33 25.93
CA ALA A 18 23.32 -54.65 26.91
C ALA A 18 22.55 -53.55 26.15
N GLY A 19 21.26 -53.81 25.90
CA GLY A 19 20.32 -52.81 25.44
C GLY A 19 20.22 -51.75 26.54
N ALA A 20 21.00 -50.70 26.41
CA ALA A 20 20.76 -49.47 27.15
C ALA A 20 19.39 -48.98 26.70
N THR A 21 18.38 -49.19 27.54
CA THR A 21 17.09 -48.52 27.40
C THR A 21 17.38 -47.04 27.62
N ILE A 22 17.63 -46.32 26.53
CA ILE A 22 17.67 -44.86 26.51
C ILE A 22 16.29 -44.43 27.06
N PRO A 23 16.20 -43.78 28.23
CA PRO A 23 14.93 -43.20 28.66
C PRO A 23 14.45 -42.28 27.54
N PRO A 24 13.14 -42.21 27.23
CA PRO A 24 12.67 -41.29 26.19
C PRO A 24 13.20 -39.91 26.54
N GLN A 25 14.17 -39.44 25.75
CA GLN A 25 14.70 -38.09 25.88
C GLN A 25 13.51 -37.20 25.63
N ARG A 26 13.03 -36.53 26.68
CA ARG A 26 11.96 -35.54 26.55
C ARG A 26 12.58 -34.41 25.73
N ASP A 27 12.35 -34.46 24.42
CA ASP A 27 12.92 -33.52 23.45
C ASP A 27 12.68 -32.08 23.98
N PRO A 28 13.69 -31.19 23.94
CA PRO A 28 13.50 -29.82 24.42
C PRO A 28 12.28 -29.23 23.71
N ILE A 29 11.37 -28.61 24.48
CA ILE A 29 10.13 -28.05 23.92
C ILE A 29 10.53 -27.01 22.88
N ARG A 30 10.24 -27.31 21.61
CA ARG A 30 10.46 -26.40 20.48
C ARG A 30 9.37 -25.37 20.46
N THR A 31 9.69 -24.17 20.00
CA THR A 31 8.70 -23.10 19.86
C THR A 31 8.55 -22.69 18.41
N LEU A 32 7.31 -22.45 18.00
CA LEU A 32 6.94 -21.85 16.73
C LEU A 32 6.65 -20.37 16.92
N SER A 33 7.15 -19.55 16.00
CA SER A 33 6.90 -18.12 15.96
C SER A 33 6.71 -17.66 14.53
N ILE A 34 5.63 -16.93 14.25
CA ILE A 34 5.39 -16.24 12.98
C ILE A 34 5.89 -14.79 13.06
N ALA A 35 6.58 -14.30 12.04
CA ALA A 35 7.07 -12.93 11.96
C ALA A 35 6.05 -12.01 11.26
N ASP A 36 6.07 -10.72 11.60
CA ASP A 36 5.33 -9.70 10.84
C ASP A 36 5.94 -9.54 9.45
N ALA A 37 5.10 -9.10 8.51
CA ALA A 37 5.51 -8.87 7.13
C ALA A 37 4.90 -7.57 6.60
N THR A 38 5.49 -7.07 5.53
CA THR A 38 5.01 -5.90 4.80
C THR A 38 5.05 -6.21 3.32
N THR A 39 4.00 -5.83 2.61
CA THR A 39 3.91 -5.92 1.15
C THR A 39 3.35 -4.63 0.60
N HIS A 40 3.60 -4.36 -0.68
CA HIS A 40 2.85 -3.36 -1.43
C HIS A 40 1.64 -4.03 -2.07
N GLU A 41 0.52 -3.32 -2.13
CA GLU A 41 -0.71 -3.78 -2.78
C GLU A 41 -0.51 -3.96 -4.29
N THR A 42 0.06 -2.94 -4.96
CA THR A 42 0.22 -2.84 -6.42
C THR A 42 -1.12 -2.82 -7.16
N ASN A 43 -1.10 -2.49 -8.46
CA ASN A 43 -2.34 -2.47 -9.24
C ASN A 43 -2.87 -3.85 -9.72
N PHE A 44 -2.28 -4.94 -9.23
CA PHE A 44 -2.67 -6.30 -9.57
C PHE A 44 -2.52 -7.19 -8.36
N ASP A 45 -3.28 -8.29 -8.31
CA ASP A 45 -3.14 -9.27 -7.25
C ASP A 45 -1.69 -9.72 -7.06
N THR A 46 -1.25 -9.74 -5.81
CA THR A 46 0.12 -10.08 -5.41
C THR A 46 0.11 -11.03 -4.22
N VAL A 47 1.25 -11.61 -3.90
CA VAL A 47 1.38 -12.59 -2.81
C VAL A 47 2.31 -12.04 -1.74
N ALA A 48 1.77 -11.89 -0.54
CA ALA A 48 2.55 -11.63 0.66
C ALA A 48 3.02 -12.94 1.29
N VAL A 49 4.26 -12.96 1.80
CA VAL A 49 4.84 -14.15 2.43
C VAL A 49 5.23 -13.82 3.87
N LEU A 50 4.73 -14.62 4.82
CA LEU A 50 5.08 -14.55 6.23
C LEU A 50 5.97 -15.73 6.60
N ASP A 51 7.10 -15.44 7.23
CA ASP A 51 8.03 -16.46 7.70
C ASP A 51 7.60 -17.01 9.06
N VAL A 52 7.56 -18.33 9.15
CA VAL A 52 7.38 -19.09 10.39
C VAL A 52 8.72 -19.72 10.75
N THR A 53 9.11 -19.59 12.01
CA THR A 53 10.37 -20.09 12.56
C THR A 53 10.13 -21.14 13.62
N LEU A 54 11.07 -22.09 13.71
CA LEU A 54 11.13 -23.12 14.74
C LEU A 54 12.43 -22.93 15.52
N SER A 55 12.37 -22.93 16.85
CA SER A 55 13.54 -22.62 17.70
C SER A 55 14.71 -23.60 17.59
N GLY A 56 14.53 -24.74 16.92
CA GLY A 56 15.61 -25.66 16.57
C GLY A 56 15.13 -26.81 15.67
N PRO A 57 16.06 -27.59 15.07
CA PRO A 57 15.74 -28.64 14.12
C PRO A 57 14.99 -29.82 14.77
N SER A 58 13.85 -30.23 14.21
CA SER A 58 13.04 -31.36 14.72
C SER A 58 13.36 -32.67 14.00
N GLY A 59 13.32 -33.79 14.73
CA GLY A 59 13.34 -35.14 14.15
C GLY A 59 11.97 -35.59 13.63
N ASP A 60 10.89 -34.99 14.16
CA ASP A 60 9.51 -35.24 13.76
C ASP A 60 8.96 -34.12 12.87
N PRO A 61 8.00 -34.43 11.96
CA PRO A 61 7.33 -33.42 11.16
C PRO A 61 6.44 -32.55 12.06
N VAL A 62 6.90 -31.32 12.31
CA VAL A 62 6.13 -30.29 13.01
C VAL A 62 5.07 -29.72 12.06
N THR A 63 3.83 -29.62 12.52
CA THR A 63 2.68 -29.06 11.81
C THR A 63 1.96 -28.06 12.70
N VAL A 64 1.42 -27.01 12.10
CA VAL A 64 0.64 -25.98 12.79
C VAL A 64 -0.49 -25.52 11.87
N ASN A 65 -1.69 -25.35 12.43
CA ASN A 65 -2.79 -24.74 11.70
C ASN A 65 -2.58 -23.23 11.62
N TRP A 66 -3.10 -22.62 10.57
CA TRP A 66 -3.10 -21.18 10.43
C TRP A 66 -4.40 -20.68 9.79
N ALA A 67 -4.78 -19.45 10.10
CA ALA A 67 -5.89 -18.75 9.47
C ALA A 67 -5.60 -17.25 9.42
N THR A 68 -6.06 -16.59 8.35
CA THR A 68 -6.13 -15.14 8.29
C THR A 68 -7.33 -14.62 9.06
N ALA A 69 -7.24 -13.39 9.54
CA ALA A 69 -8.35 -12.63 10.10
C ALA A 69 -8.19 -11.15 9.77
N ASP A 70 -9.32 -10.45 9.64
CA ASP A 70 -9.36 -9.03 9.33
C ASP A 70 -8.64 -8.21 10.41
N GLY A 71 -7.84 -7.24 9.95
CA GLY A 71 -7.30 -6.19 10.80
C GLY A 71 -8.02 -4.88 10.51
N THR A 72 -7.39 -4.02 9.71
CA THR A 72 -8.08 -2.91 9.05
C THR A 72 -8.50 -3.26 7.62
N ALA A 73 -7.76 -4.15 6.97
CA ALA A 73 -8.13 -4.74 5.68
C ALA A 73 -9.22 -5.79 5.87
N ASP A 74 -10.10 -5.91 4.88
CA ASP A 74 -11.18 -6.89 4.79
C ASP A 74 -11.10 -7.76 3.51
N ALA A 75 -12.17 -8.48 3.19
CA ALA A 75 -12.22 -9.34 2.03
C ALA A 75 -12.16 -8.58 0.68
N THR A 76 -12.14 -7.25 0.64
CA THR A 76 -11.84 -6.46 -0.56
C THR A 76 -10.35 -6.42 -0.89
N ASP A 77 -9.48 -6.48 0.13
CA ASP A 77 -8.05 -6.14 0.00
C ASP A 77 -7.18 -7.40 0.05
N TYR A 78 -7.73 -8.50 0.57
CA TYR A 78 -7.09 -9.81 0.53
C TYR A 78 -8.09 -10.95 0.34
N VAL A 79 -7.57 -12.17 0.14
CA VAL A 79 -8.38 -13.39 0.11
C VAL A 79 -8.27 -14.09 1.47
N PRO A 80 -9.35 -14.18 2.26
CA PRO A 80 -9.36 -14.97 3.49
C PRO A 80 -8.98 -16.42 3.23
N ASP A 81 -7.99 -16.93 3.97
CA ASP A 81 -7.45 -18.27 3.77
C ASP A 81 -7.05 -18.92 5.10
N SER A 82 -6.96 -20.25 5.08
CA SER A 82 -6.55 -21.05 6.23
C SER A 82 -6.00 -22.40 5.78
N GLY A 83 -5.18 -23.02 6.62
CA GLY A 83 -4.64 -24.33 6.30
C GLY A 83 -3.77 -24.91 7.41
N THR A 84 -3.03 -25.96 7.06
CA THR A 84 -2.04 -26.58 7.93
C THR A 84 -0.67 -26.43 7.29
N LEU A 85 0.23 -25.71 7.96
CA LEU A 85 1.64 -25.63 7.58
C LEU A 85 2.36 -26.85 8.14
N THR A 86 2.97 -27.65 7.27
CA THR A 86 3.99 -28.62 7.68
C THR A 86 5.35 -27.93 7.64
N PHE A 87 5.97 -27.77 8.80
CA PHE A 87 7.19 -27.01 8.97
C PHE A 87 8.37 -27.66 8.25
N ARG A 88 8.74 -27.05 7.13
CA ARG A 88 10.11 -27.02 6.57
C ARG A 88 10.60 -25.57 6.80
N PRO A 89 11.64 -24.95 6.20
CA PRO A 89 11.68 -23.48 6.23
C PRO A 89 10.28 -22.98 5.82
N GLY A 90 9.56 -22.38 6.78
CA GLY A 90 8.11 -22.39 6.80
C GLY A 90 7.58 -21.06 6.34
N GLN A 91 6.78 -21.05 5.29
CA GLN A 91 6.22 -19.84 4.71
C GLN A 91 4.72 -19.99 4.58
N ILE A 92 3.99 -18.96 5.00
CA ILE A 92 2.56 -18.81 4.75
C ILE A 92 2.41 -17.73 3.68
N ALA A 93 1.73 -18.08 2.59
CA ALA A 93 1.42 -17.16 1.51
C ALA A 93 -0.02 -16.65 1.70
N VAL A 94 -0.21 -15.34 1.61
CA VAL A 94 -1.51 -14.68 1.63
C VAL A 94 -1.68 -13.91 0.32
N MET A 95 -2.79 -14.14 -0.38
CA MET A 95 -3.13 -13.41 -1.60
C MET A 95 -3.69 -12.03 -1.24
N ILE A 96 -3.08 -11.00 -1.80
CA ILE A 96 -3.47 -9.60 -1.69
C ILE A 96 -4.11 -9.20 -3.01
N LYS A 97 -5.25 -8.53 -2.92
CA LYS A 97 -5.96 -8.00 -4.09
C LYS A 97 -5.43 -6.60 -4.32
N GLY A 98 -5.07 -6.33 -5.57
CA GLY A 98 -4.55 -5.02 -5.93
C GLY A 98 -5.51 -4.25 -6.81
N ASP A 99 -5.64 -2.94 -6.57
CA ASP A 99 -6.42 -2.06 -7.43
C ASP A 99 -5.76 -0.71 -7.78
N ALA A 100 -6.52 0.34 -8.03
CA ALA A 100 -5.97 1.64 -8.46
C ALA A 100 -6.56 2.81 -7.66
N LEU A 101 -7.08 2.50 -6.47
CA LEU A 101 -7.71 3.42 -5.55
C LEU A 101 -6.70 3.76 -4.45
N ASP A 102 -6.62 5.05 -4.10
CA ASP A 102 -5.86 5.47 -2.92
C ASP A 102 -6.60 5.07 -1.66
N GLU A 103 -5.95 4.24 -0.88
CA GLU A 103 -6.42 3.72 0.38
C GLU A 103 -5.38 4.00 1.48
N PRO A 104 -5.75 4.02 2.76
CA PRO A 104 -4.74 4.05 3.81
C PRO A 104 -3.97 2.73 3.85
N ASP A 105 -2.74 2.71 4.39
CA ASP A 105 -2.09 1.44 4.73
C ASP A 105 -2.99 0.58 5.63
N GLU A 106 -3.08 -0.71 5.31
CA GLU A 106 -3.98 -1.62 5.98
C GLU A 106 -3.29 -2.84 6.57
N THR A 107 -4.01 -3.61 7.39
CA THR A 107 -3.46 -4.74 8.12
C THR A 107 -4.35 -5.98 8.07
N VAL A 108 -3.71 -7.14 7.91
CA VAL A 108 -4.30 -8.47 8.04
C VAL A 108 -3.60 -9.21 9.18
N PHE A 109 -4.34 -9.95 10.01
CA PHE A 109 -3.75 -10.83 11.01
C PHE A 109 -3.60 -12.25 10.48
N VAL A 110 -2.48 -12.91 10.79
CA VAL A 110 -2.29 -14.34 10.56
C VAL A 110 -2.06 -15.01 11.90
N GLN A 111 -2.89 -16.01 12.22
CA GLN A 111 -2.90 -16.68 13.53
C GLN A 111 -2.55 -18.16 13.39
N LEU A 112 -1.70 -18.66 14.30
CA LEU A 112 -1.30 -20.05 14.41
C LEU A 112 -2.10 -20.76 15.52
N SER A 113 -2.48 -22.02 15.28
CA SER A 113 -3.15 -22.87 16.29
C SER A 113 -2.74 -24.35 16.17
N ASP A 114 -3.09 -25.14 17.18
CA ASP A 114 -3.01 -26.62 17.15
C ASP A 114 -1.66 -27.19 16.70
N ALA A 115 -0.56 -26.60 17.17
CA ALA A 115 0.77 -27.09 16.86
C ALA A 115 1.00 -28.50 17.43
N ASN A 116 1.64 -29.38 16.66
CA ASN A 116 2.16 -30.67 17.15
C ASN A 116 3.69 -30.60 17.30
N TYR A 117 4.24 -31.41 18.22
CA TYR A 117 5.68 -31.53 18.47
C TYR A 117 6.44 -30.21 18.74
N ALA A 118 5.72 -29.11 18.97
CA ALA A 118 6.19 -27.78 19.32
C ALA A 118 5.06 -27.03 20.05
N THR A 119 5.42 -26.02 20.85
CA THR A 119 4.48 -25.05 21.42
C THR A 119 4.52 -23.74 20.62
N ILE A 120 3.46 -22.95 20.67
CA ILE A 120 3.42 -21.65 19.99
C ILE A 120 3.93 -20.58 20.97
N ASP A 121 5.01 -19.88 20.60
CA ASP A 121 5.56 -18.76 21.36
C ASP A 121 4.97 -17.44 20.86
N ARG A 122 5.12 -17.14 19.56
CA ARG A 122 4.40 -16.06 18.89
C ARG A 122 3.41 -16.61 17.86
N GLY A 123 2.14 -16.66 18.27
CA GLY A 123 1.07 -17.23 17.45
C GLY A 123 0.33 -16.26 16.54
N ARG A 124 0.65 -14.96 16.57
CA ARG A 124 -0.01 -13.96 15.72
C ARG A 124 1.03 -13.07 15.06
N ALA A 125 0.89 -12.88 13.76
CA ALA A 125 1.58 -11.86 12.99
C ALA A 125 0.61 -10.84 12.42
N THR A 126 1.13 -9.64 12.18
CA THR A 126 0.49 -8.58 11.42
C THR A 126 1.19 -8.51 10.06
N LEU A 127 0.41 -8.68 9.00
CA LEU A 127 0.79 -8.34 7.63
C LEU A 127 0.29 -6.92 7.36
N THR A 128 1.21 -6.01 7.00
CA THR A 128 0.86 -4.65 6.56
C THR A 128 0.84 -4.60 5.04
N ILE A 129 -0.29 -4.15 4.48
CA ILE A 129 -0.48 -3.85 3.06
C ILE A 129 -0.23 -2.34 2.92
N VAL A 130 0.83 -1.98 2.20
CA VAL A 130 1.20 -0.59 1.95
C VAL A 130 0.56 -0.16 0.64
N ASP A 131 -0.26 0.88 0.73
CA ASP A 131 -0.86 1.53 -0.44
C ASP A 131 0.26 2.17 -1.28
N ASP A 132 0.23 1.91 -2.58
CA ASP A 132 1.16 2.49 -3.55
C ASP A 132 0.46 3.35 -4.61
N ASP A 133 -0.81 3.67 -4.38
CA ASP A 133 -1.64 4.42 -5.31
C ASP A 133 -1.62 5.94 -5.07
N PRO A 134 -1.81 6.73 -6.13
CA PRO A 134 -1.72 8.16 -6.02
C PRO A 134 -2.98 8.76 -5.39
N VAL A 135 -2.81 9.45 -4.25
CA VAL A 135 -3.84 10.28 -3.62
C VAL A 135 -4.66 11.08 -4.64
N PRO A 136 -6.01 10.91 -4.69
CA PRO A 136 -6.87 11.65 -5.57
C PRO A 136 -6.65 13.13 -5.35
N LEU A 137 -6.33 13.85 -6.42
CA LEU A 137 -6.13 15.28 -6.36
C LEU A 137 -7.42 15.95 -5.87
N ARG A 138 -7.44 16.27 -4.57
CA ARG A 138 -8.51 17.08 -4.00
C ARG A 138 -8.42 18.47 -4.61
N LEU A 139 -9.42 18.81 -5.43
CA LEU A 139 -9.64 20.12 -6.07
C LEU A 139 -9.57 21.33 -5.13
N LEU A 140 -9.56 21.12 -3.81
CA LEU A 140 -9.65 22.16 -2.79
C LEU A 140 -8.38 22.99 -2.61
N ASP A 141 -7.23 22.50 -3.06
CA ASP A 141 -5.97 23.19 -2.76
C ASP A 141 -5.35 23.91 -3.97
N ALA A 142 -5.87 23.67 -5.18
CA ALA A 142 -5.48 24.43 -6.36
C ALA A 142 -6.23 25.78 -6.40
N SER A 143 -5.51 26.88 -6.26
CA SER A 143 -6.11 28.23 -6.30
C SER A 143 -5.37 29.16 -7.26
N VAL A 144 -6.10 30.12 -7.82
CA VAL A 144 -5.54 31.15 -8.70
C VAL A 144 -5.88 32.52 -8.13
N ASP A 145 -4.87 33.21 -7.60
CA ASP A 145 -4.97 34.59 -7.12
C ASP A 145 -4.61 35.55 -8.27
N VAL A 146 -5.60 36.29 -8.77
CA VAL A 146 -5.39 37.37 -9.73
C VAL A 146 -5.83 38.69 -9.11
N ARG A 147 -4.88 39.64 -9.00
CA ARG A 147 -5.16 41.00 -8.54
C ARG A 147 -5.07 41.99 -9.69
N TRP A 148 -5.92 43.01 -9.62
CA TRP A 148 -6.14 43.95 -10.70
C TRP A 148 -6.01 45.38 -10.19
N SER A 149 -5.51 46.27 -11.03
CA SER A 149 -5.61 47.72 -10.88
C SER A 149 -6.38 48.28 -12.08
N VAL A 150 -7.49 48.95 -11.83
CA VAL A 150 -8.42 49.40 -12.88
C VAL A 150 -8.08 50.82 -13.31
N HIS A 151 -7.90 51.02 -14.63
CA HIS A 151 -7.75 52.34 -15.24
C HIS A 151 -8.88 52.61 -16.25
N ARG A 152 -9.04 53.86 -16.70
CA ARG A 152 -10.09 54.25 -17.66
C ARG A 152 -10.03 53.47 -18.98
N LYS A 153 -8.83 53.20 -19.50
CA LYS A 153 -8.60 52.57 -20.82
C LYS A 153 -8.21 51.09 -20.77
N TYR A 154 -7.80 50.57 -19.61
CA TYR A 154 -7.32 49.20 -19.45
C TYR A 154 -7.39 48.77 -17.98
N THR A 155 -7.27 47.47 -17.73
CA THR A 155 -7.06 46.89 -16.39
C THR A 155 -5.68 46.27 -16.34
N LYS A 156 -4.85 46.70 -15.38
CA LYS A 156 -3.50 46.17 -15.17
C LYS A 156 -3.53 44.96 -14.23
N VAL A 157 -2.89 43.88 -14.60
CA VAL A 157 -2.67 42.73 -13.70
C VAL A 157 -1.54 43.09 -12.73
N THR A 158 -1.81 43.10 -11.43
CA THR A 158 -0.82 43.44 -10.39
C THR A 158 -0.29 42.21 -9.67
N ARG A 159 -1.07 41.14 -9.61
CA ARG A 159 -0.63 39.83 -9.13
C ARG A 159 -1.27 38.75 -9.98
N PHE A 160 -0.52 37.70 -10.25
CA PHE A 160 -1.00 36.47 -10.84
C PHE A 160 -0.19 35.33 -10.24
N VAL A 161 -0.79 34.60 -9.32
CA VAL A 161 -0.17 33.47 -8.63
C VAL A 161 -1.09 32.26 -8.78
N ILE A 162 -0.48 31.12 -9.07
CA ILE A 162 -1.16 29.85 -9.10
C ILE A 162 -0.57 29.01 -7.97
N HIS A 163 -1.40 28.65 -6.99
CA HIS A 163 -1.05 27.67 -5.98
C HIS A 163 -1.47 26.29 -6.49
N ARG A 164 -0.51 25.36 -6.57
CA ARG A 164 -0.73 23.98 -7.01
C ARG A 164 -0.05 23.02 -6.03
N PRO A 165 -0.78 22.20 -5.30
CA PRO A 165 -0.23 21.00 -4.69
C PRO A 165 -0.27 19.84 -5.69
N GLY A 166 0.71 18.93 -5.56
CA GLY A 166 0.81 17.62 -6.23
C GLY A 166 0.27 17.53 -7.67
N GLY A 167 1.12 17.61 -8.69
CA GLY A 167 0.77 17.17 -10.07
C GLY A 167 -0.36 17.92 -10.81
N THR A 168 -1.10 18.81 -10.16
CA THR A 168 -2.22 19.53 -10.78
C THR A 168 -1.71 20.54 -11.82
N ALA A 169 -2.25 20.51 -13.04
CA ALA A 169 -1.99 21.51 -14.06
C ALA A 169 -3.05 22.62 -13.99
N VAL A 170 -2.67 23.88 -14.24
CA VAL A 170 -3.65 24.97 -14.37
C VAL A 170 -3.47 25.60 -15.73
N ALA A 171 -4.49 25.46 -16.58
CA ALA A 171 -4.55 26.06 -17.89
C ALA A 171 -5.21 27.44 -17.80
N VAL A 172 -4.46 28.49 -18.18
CA VAL A 172 -4.99 29.85 -18.26
C VAL A 172 -5.07 30.28 -19.71
N ARG A 173 -6.28 30.62 -20.16
CA ARG A 173 -6.54 31.13 -21.51
C ARG A 173 -6.97 32.58 -21.42
N CYS A 174 -6.27 33.45 -22.14
CA CYS A 174 -6.60 34.87 -22.25
C CYS A 174 -6.91 35.19 -23.71
N ARG A 175 -8.03 35.87 -23.98
CA ARG A 175 -8.43 36.30 -25.33
C ARG A 175 -8.72 37.80 -25.34
N GLY A 176 -8.38 38.47 -26.44
CA GLY A 176 -8.61 39.90 -26.64
C GLY A 176 -7.37 40.77 -26.41
N GLY A 177 -7.56 42.09 -26.45
CA GLY A 177 -6.46 43.05 -26.40
C GLY A 177 -5.71 43.05 -25.07
N GLY A 178 -4.38 42.91 -25.11
CA GLY A 178 -3.52 42.97 -23.93
C GLY A 178 -3.14 41.61 -23.32
N CYS A 179 -3.63 40.51 -23.87
CA CYS A 179 -3.19 39.14 -23.54
C CYS A 179 -1.74 38.87 -24.04
N PRO A 180 -1.02 37.84 -23.51
CA PRO A 180 -1.42 36.86 -22.50
C PRO A 180 -1.49 37.41 -21.07
N LEU A 181 -2.20 36.70 -20.17
CA LEU A 181 -2.29 37.05 -18.76
C LEU A 181 -0.92 36.87 -18.08
N ARG A 182 -0.33 37.98 -17.62
CA ARG A 182 0.91 38.01 -16.84
C ARG A 182 0.93 39.26 -15.95
N VAL A 183 1.74 39.25 -14.89
CA VAL A 183 1.94 40.44 -14.07
C VAL A 183 2.40 41.60 -14.95
N GLY A 184 1.76 42.76 -14.79
CA GLY A 184 2.01 43.96 -15.59
C GLY A 184 1.20 44.06 -16.89
N ALA A 185 0.52 43.01 -17.34
CA ALA A 185 -0.32 43.04 -18.54
C ALA A 185 -1.43 44.11 -18.42
N LYS A 186 -1.66 44.87 -19.49
CA LYS A 186 -2.72 45.89 -19.58
C LYS A 186 -3.84 45.37 -20.47
N LEU A 187 -4.81 44.68 -19.86
CA LEU A 187 -5.95 44.10 -20.56
C LEU A 187 -6.93 45.20 -20.98
N ARG A 188 -7.34 45.18 -22.25
CA ARG A 188 -8.28 46.15 -22.81
C ARG A 188 -9.73 45.72 -22.53
N PRO A 189 -10.69 46.66 -22.47
CA PRO A 189 -12.11 46.34 -22.39
C PRO A 189 -12.50 45.35 -23.49
N GLY A 190 -13.26 44.31 -23.12
CA GLY A 190 -13.63 43.21 -24.02
C GLY A 190 -12.72 41.99 -23.94
N ALA A 191 -11.54 42.09 -23.28
CA ALA A 191 -10.73 40.91 -23.00
C ALA A 191 -11.46 39.94 -22.05
N LEU A 192 -11.26 38.65 -22.30
CA LEU A 192 -11.78 37.53 -21.51
C LEU A 192 -10.61 36.70 -21.00
N VAL A 193 -10.64 36.37 -19.71
CA VAL A 193 -9.64 35.51 -19.08
C VAL A 193 -10.37 34.32 -18.48
N ASP A 194 -10.12 33.14 -19.03
CA ASP A 194 -10.64 31.87 -18.55
C ASP A 194 -9.54 31.15 -17.80
N VAL A 195 -9.76 30.86 -16.53
CA VAL A 195 -8.87 30.06 -15.70
C VAL A 195 -9.50 28.70 -15.47
N ARG A 196 -8.77 27.66 -15.84
CA ARG A 196 -9.20 26.28 -15.79
C ARG A 196 -8.16 25.45 -15.03
N ILE A 197 -8.64 24.58 -14.15
CA ILE A 197 -7.81 23.61 -13.44
C ILE A 197 -7.94 22.27 -14.19
N GLU A 198 -6.80 21.63 -14.44
CA GLU A 198 -6.67 20.38 -15.20
C GLU A 198 -5.85 19.37 -14.39
N ALA A 199 -6.20 18.09 -14.44
CA ALA A 199 -5.37 17.01 -13.92
C ALA A 199 -4.96 16.14 -15.10
N ASN A 200 -3.66 15.85 -15.23
CA ASN A 200 -3.12 15.00 -16.30
C ASN A 200 -3.56 15.44 -17.72
N GLY A 201 -3.62 16.76 -17.96
CA GLY A 201 -4.06 17.34 -19.23
C GLY A 201 -5.57 17.24 -19.50
N GLN A 202 -6.35 16.71 -18.56
CA GLN A 202 -7.81 16.62 -18.66
C GLN A 202 -8.52 17.71 -17.83
N PRO A 203 -9.61 18.26 -18.37
CA PRO A 203 -10.65 18.95 -17.61
C PRO A 203 -10.93 18.36 -16.22
N LEU A 204 -10.60 19.05 -15.14
CA LEU A 204 -11.29 18.74 -13.88
C LEU A 204 -12.74 19.23 -14.00
N ILE A 205 -13.69 18.35 -13.69
CA ILE A 205 -15.12 18.67 -13.74
C ILE A 205 -15.39 19.83 -12.77
N GLY A 206 -16.04 20.88 -13.26
CA GLY A 206 -16.91 21.69 -12.39
C GLY A 206 -16.60 23.17 -12.18
N ARG A 207 -15.42 23.75 -12.48
CA ARG A 207 -15.22 25.21 -12.30
C ARG A 207 -14.24 25.82 -13.31
N VAL A 208 -14.77 26.62 -14.22
CA VAL A 208 -14.01 27.60 -15.02
C VAL A 208 -14.30 28.98 -14.47
N TYR A 209 -13.25 29.71 -14.07
CA TYR A 209 -13.36 31.07 -13.61
C TYR A 209 -13.15 32.01 -14.79
N GLN A 210 -14.22 32.66 -15.24
CA GLN A 210 -14.13 33.64 -16.31
C GLN A 210 -14.13 35.07 -15.74
N TYR A 211 -13.12 35.84 -16.10
CA TYR A 211 -13.04 37.28 -15.83
C TYR A 211 -13.33 38.06 -17.11
N ARG A 212 -14.35 38.92 -17.07
CA ARG A 212 -14.66 39.84 -18.17
C ARG A 212 -14.14 41.24 -17.86
N ILE A 213 -13.23 41.74 -18.70
CA ILE A 213 -12.64 43.07 -18.54
C ILE A 213 -13.58 44.13 -19.13
N ARG A 214 -13.92 45.14 -18.32
CA ARG A 214 -14.78 46.26 -18.71
C ARG A 214 -14.06 47.59 -18.44
N ALA A 215 -14.33 48.60 -19.26
CA ALA A 215 -13.70 49.91 -19.13
C ALA A 215 -14.03 50.52 -17.75
N GLY A 216 -12.98 50.92 -17.01
CA GLY A 216 -13.11 51.60 -15.73
C GLY A 216 -13.81 50.81 -14.62
N LYS A 217 -14.01 49.49 -14.77
CA LYS A 217 -14.69 48.64 -13.77
C LYS A 217 -13.81 47.47 -13.34
N GLN A 218 -14.03 46.99 -12.11
CA GLN A 218 -13.43 45.75 -11.64
C GLN A 218 -13.84 44.58 -12.57
N PRO A 219 -12.91 43.65 -12.87
CA PRO A 219 -13.25 42.44 -13.62
C PRO A 219 -14.36 41.67 -12.92
N ARG A 220 -15.41 41.32 -13.69
CA ARG A 220 -16.50 40.50 -13.16
C ARG A 220 -16.10 39.03 -13.26
N LEU A 221 -16.06 38.35 -12.12
CA LEU A 221 -15.90 36.90 -12.04
C LEU A 221 -17.23 36.21 -12.31
N THR A 222 -17.22 35.23 -13.19
CA THR A 222 -18.33 34.29 -13.40
C THR A 222 -17.79 32.88 -13.23
N ALA A 223 -18.41 32.11 -12.33
CA ALA A 223 -18.17 30.67 -12.25
C ALA A 223 -18.97 30.00 -13.38
N LEU A 224 -18.27 29.24 -14.22
CA LEU A 224 -18.83 28.49 -15.35
C LEU A 224 -18.53 27.00 -15.18
N CYS A 225 -19.35 26.17 -15.76
CA CYS A 225 -19.17 24.72 -15.80
C CYS A 225 -18.65 24.32 -17.17
N LEU A 226 -17.70 23.38 -17.22
CA LEU A 226 -17.29 22.74 -18.47
C LEU A 226 -17.60 21.25 -18.39
N PRO A 227 -18.66 20.77 -19.07
CA PRO A 227 -18.97 19.35 -19.09
C PRO A 227 -17.87 18.57 -19.84
N PRO A 228 -17.70 17.26 -19.54
CA PRO A 228 -16.75 16.40 -20.25
C PRO A 228 -16.90 16.52 -21.78
N GLY A 229 -15.78 16.64 -22.50
CA GLY A 229 -15.76 16.75 -23.96
C GLY A 229 -16.12 18.13 -24.55
N ALA A 230 -16.54 19.11 -23.75
CA ALA A 230 -16.86 20.44 -24.25
C ALA A 230 -15.62 21.33 -24.48
N LEU A 231 -15.60 22.06 -25.60
CA LEU A 231 -14.53 22.99 -25.95
C LEU A 231 -14.67 24.40 -25.34
N SER A 232 -15.87 24.74 -24.83
CA SER A 232 -16.17 26.07 -24.30
C SER A 232 -17.03 26.01 -23.01
N PRO A 233 -16.68 26.78 -21.97
CA PRO A 233 -17.42 26.82 -20.71
C PRO A 233 -18.83 27.38 -20.91
N ARG A 234 -19.81 26.87 -20.16
CA ARG A 234 -21.19 27.36 -20.14
C ARG A 234 -21.58 27.76 -18.72
N ALA A 235 -22.67 28.51 -18.58
CA ALA A 235 -23.25 28.71 -17.26
C ALA A 235 -23.51 27.34 -16.63
N CYS A 236 -23.08 27.18 -15.39
CA CYS A 236 -23.80 26.27 -14.51
C CYS A 236 -25.23 26.85 -14.36
#